data_AF-A0A7S0XGU8-F1
#
_entry.id   AF-A0A7S0XGU8-F1
#
_cell.length_a   1.000
_cell.length_b   1.000
_cell.length_c   1.000
_cell.angle_alpha   90.00
_cell.angle_beta   90.00
_cell.angle_gamma   90.00
#
_symmetry.space_group_name_H-M   'P 1'
#
loop_
_entity.id
_entity.type
_entity.pdbx_description
1 polymer ?
#
loop_
_entity_poly.entity_id
_entity_poly.type
_entity_poly.pdbx_seq_one_letter_code
_entity_poly.pdbx_strand_id
1 'polypeptide(L)'
;AARLDFNTEGLVILANSHALTDCLNNKAKDLLLDRTYRIRVHGLITESKLLSLREGVYINGKKQKTMKVKIEKKLNTNTWLDISTSETSNRLIIQTLKTLHLTVGRMICTSIGPYKLTDLENIKSGVKEVKLNSFMMSHYLKYQSKSLVGLIDIPSVPLTKELLVDRWSGKIPQSKKLKSIEANKSNKLIAVPK
;
A
#
# COMPACT_ATOMS: atom_id res chain seq x y z
N ALA A 1 2.20 12.78 -0.63
CA ALA A 1 1.32 12.76 -1.82
C ALA A 1 1.63 11.54 -2.67
N ALA A 2 0.62 10.77 -3.09
CA ALA A 2 0.77 9.71 -4.09
C ALA A 2 1.05 10.35 -5.45
N ARG A 3 2.13 9.92 -6.12
CA ARG A 3 2.52 10.41 -7.44
C ARG A 3 2.09 9.40 -8.49
N LEU A 4 1.22 9.81 -9.40
CA LEU A 4 0.92 9.06 -10.61
C LEU A 4 1.85 9.59 -11.72
N ASP A 5 2.67 8.74 -12.32
CA ASP A 5 3.49 9.10 -13.48
C ASP A 5 2.58 9.55 -14.64
N PHE A 6 3.14 10.34 -15.57
CA PHE A 6 2.37 10.96 -16.67
C PHE A 6 1.57 9.96 -17.51
N ASN A 7 2.09 8.74 -17.72
CA ASN A 7 1.48 7.68 -18.53
C ASN A 7 0.62 6.69 -17.72
N THR A 8 0.34 7.01 -16.46
CA THR A 8 -0.46 6.15 -15.59
C THR A 8 -1.79 6.81 -15.29
N GLU A 9 -2.84 6.01 -15.43
CA GLU A 9 -4.24 6.38 -15.23
C GLU A 9 -4.80 5.61 -14.02
N GLY A 10 -6.02 5.93 -13.62
CA GLY A 10 -6.78 5.18 -12.63
C GLY A 10 -6.73 5.77 -11.22
N LEU A 11 -6.82 4.90 -10.23
CA LEU A 11 -7.08 5.25 -8.83
C LEU A 11 -5.89 5.99 -8.19
N VAL A 12 -6.15 7.21 -7.72
CA VAL A 12 -5.26 7.95 -6.82
C VAL A 12 -5.95 8.10 -5.48
N ILE A 13 -5.23 7.82 -4.38
CA ILE A 13 -5.71 8.12 -3.02
C ILE A 13 -4.87 9.25 -2.43
N LEU A 14 -5.55 10.32 -2.04
CA LEU A 14 -4.98 11.42 -1.26
C LEU A 14 -5.43 11.28 0.19
N ALA A 15 -4.53 11.56 1.13
CA ALA A 15 -4.83 11.60 2.54
C ALA A 15 -4.53 12.98 3.10
N ASN A 16 -5.31 13.42 4.09
CA ASN A 16 -5.12 14.70 4.76
C ASN A 16 -4.15 14.64 5.95
N SER A 17 -3.61 13.46 6.29
CA SER A 17 -2.62 13.30 7.36
C SER A 17 -1.35 12.62 6.87
N HIS A 18 -0.22 12.98 7.47
CA HIS A 18 1.08 12.41 7.12
C HIS A 18 1.14 10.90 7.41
N ALA A 19 0.62 10.48 8.57
CA ALA A 19 0.58 9.07 8.94
C ALA A 19 -0.21 8.20 7.95
N LEU A 20 -1.38 8.65 7.47
CA LEU A 20 -2.11 7.94 6.42
C LEU A 20 -1.35 7.95 5.08
N THR A 21 -0.71 9.07 4.74
CA THR A 21 0.13 9.17 3.53
C THR A 21 1.28 8.16 3.59
N ASP A 22 1.90 7.97 4.74
CA ASP A 22 2.98 7.01 4.94
C ASP A 22 2.51 5.57 4.85
N CYS A 23 1.34 5.26 5.44
CA CYS A 23 0.69 3.95 5.29
C CYS A 23 0.44 3.65 3.81
N LEU A 24 -0.13 4.59 3.06
CA LEU A 24 -0.38 4.43 1.62
C LEU A 24 0.93 4.24 0.84
N ASN A 25 2.01 4.90 1.25
CA ASN A 25 3.32 4.80 0.60
C ASN A 25 4.15 3.59 1.05
N ASN A 26 3.59 2.66 1.83
CA ASN A 26 4.28 1.47 2.32
C ASN A 26 5.62 1.78 3.03
N LYS A 27 5.69 2.88 3.81
CA LYS A 27 6.94 3.23 4.52
C LYS A 27 7.31 2.24 5.64
N ALA A 28 6.33 1.56 6.22
CA ALA A 28 6.56 0.49 7.18
C ALA A 28 6.67 -0.86 6.47
N LYS A 29 7.81 -1.54 6.62
CA LYS A 29 8.16 -2.79 5.90
C LYS A 29 7.18 -3.95 6.13
N ASP A 30 6.49 -3.96 7.27
CA ASP A 30 5.58 -5.04 7.68
C ASP A 30 4.09 -4.64 7.61
N LEU A 31 3.80 -3.42 7.13
CA LEU A 31 2.44 -2.92 6.90
C LEU A 31 2.28 -2.55 5.42
N LEU A 32 2.51 -3.51 4.54
CA LEU A 32 2.43 -3.31 3.10
C LEU A 32 0.99 -3.39 2.59
N LEU A 33 0.65 -2.47 1.69
CA LEU A 33 -0.56 -2.48 0.88
C LEU A 33 -0.19 -2.91 -0.54
N ASP A 34 -0.90 -3.91 -1.05
CA ASP A 34 -0.83 -4.27 -2.46
C ASP A 34 -1.54 -3.20 -3.30
N ARG A 35 -1.00 -2.93 -4.48
CA ARG A 35 -1.65 -2.19 -5.55
C ARG A 35 -1.88 -3.14 -6.71
N THR A 36 -3.06 -3.05 -7.32
CA THR A 36 -3.36 -3.78 -8.56
C THR A 36 -3.36 -2.81 -9.73
N TYR A 37 -2.72 -3.24 -10.80
CA TYR A 37 -2.64 -2.53 -12.06
C TYR A 37 -3.17 -3.43 -13.17
N ARG A 38 -3.90 -2.80 -14.08
CA ARG A 38 -4.25 -3.37 -15.38
C ARG A 38 -3.30 -2.77 -16.42
N ILE A 39 -2.44 -3.60 -17.00
CA ILE A 39 -1.32 -3.17 -17.84
C ILE A 39 -1.48 -3.78 -19.24
N ARG A 40 -1.47 -2.91 -20.26
CA ARG A 40 -1.39 -3.33 -21.66
C ARG A 40 0.07 -3.38 -22.09
N VAL A 41 0.53 -4.56 -22.47
CA VAL A 41 1.85 -4.78 -23.06
C VAL A 41 1.74 -5.12 -24.53
N HIS A 42 2.74 -4.74 -25.32
CA HIS A 42 2.84 -5.13 -26.73
C HIS A 42 3.27 -6.58 -26.89
N GLY A 43 2.66 -7.28 -27.84
CA GLY A 43 2.90 -8.69 -28.14
C GLY A 43 2.19 -9.68 -27.22
N LEU A 44 2.53 -10.96 -27.42
CA LEU A 44 2.02 -12.07 -26.63
C LEU A 44 3.01 -12.41 -25.51
N ILE A 45 2.48 -12.60 -24.30
CA ILE A 45 3.28 -13.05 -23.15
C ILE A 45 3.33 -14.58 -23.08
N THR A 46 4.51 -15.11 -22.78
CA THR A 46 4.74 -16.54 -22.53
C THR A 46 4.60 -16.84 -21.03
N GLU A 47 4.29 -18.09 -20.68
CA GLU A 47 4.21 -18.50 -19.27
C GLU A 47 5.55 -18.35 -18.55
N SER A 48 6.68 -18.55 -19.26
CA SER A 48 8.02 -18.34 -18.70
C SER A 48 8.23 -16.92 -18.17
N LYS A 49 7.78 -15.90 -18.92
CA LYS A 49 7.87 -14.49 -18.48
C LYS A 49 6.97 -14.22 -17.28
N LEU A 50 5.78 -14.82 -17.24
CA LEU A 50 4.88 -14.71 -16.09
C LEU A 50 5.50 -15.32 -14.83
N LEU A 51 6.16 -16.46 -14.97
CA LEU A 51 6.86 -17.14 -13.89
C LEU A 51 8.02 -16.28 -13.36
N SER A 52 8.82 -15.68 -14.23
CA SER A 52 9.87 -14.73 -13.82
C SER A 52 9.34 -13.54 -13.01
N LEU A 53 8.16 -13.00 -13.36
CA LEU A 53 7.53 -11.92 -12.58
C LEU A 53 7.04 -12.39 -11.20
N ARG A 54 6.57 -13.64 -11.11
CA ARG A 54 6.12 -14.25 -9.85
C ARG A 54 7.29 -14.57 -8.91
N GLU A 55 8.44 -14.95 -9.46
CA GLU A 55 9.65 -15.28 -8.69
C GLU A 55 10.53 -14.06 -8.36
N GLY A 56 10.34 -12.97 -9.09
CA GLY A 56 11.07 -11.71 -8.96
C GLY A 56 12.28 -11.64 -9.89
N VAL A 57 12.45 -10.49 -10.54
CA VAL A 57 13.48 -10.24 -11.55
C VAL A 57 14.60 -9.39 -10.94
N TYR A 58 15.84 -9.57 -11.41
CA TYR A 58 16.96 -8.72 -11.00
C TYR A 58 17.10 -7.50 -11.93
N ILE A 59 17.26 -6.33 -11.31
CA ILE A 59 17.53 -5.07 -12.01
C ILE A 59 18.69 -4.39 -11.28
N ASN A 60 19.78 -4.09 -11.99
CA ASN A 60 20.98 -3.46 -11.43
C ASN A 60 21.50 -4.18 -10.16
N GLY A 61 21.56 -5.51 -10.21
CA GLY A 61 22.02 -6.35 -9.09
C GLY A 61 21.04 -6.48 -7.91
N LYS A 62 19.86 -5.84 -7.96
CA LYS A 62 18.84 -5.92 -6.89
C LYS A 62 17.63 -6.73 -7.35
N LYS A 63 17.25 -7.72 -6.55
CA LYS A 63 16.02 -8.50 -6.76
C LYS A 63 14.81 -7.61 -6.49
N GLN A 64 13.94 -7.48 -7.48
CA GLN A 64 12.69 -6.75 -7.36
C GLN A 64 11.65 -7.56 -6.60
N LYS A 65 10.66 -6.85 -6.04
CA LYS A 65 9.53 -7.49 -5.37
C LYS A 65 8.80 -8.41 -6.35
N THR A 66 8.36 -9.55 -5.84
CA THR A 66 7.53 -10.47 -6.60
C THR A 66 6.19 -9.83 -6.94
N MET A 67 5.63 -10.25 -8.07
CA MET A 67 4.36 -9.73 -8.57
C MET A 67 3.38 -10.88 -8.78
N LYS A 68 2.14 -10.71 -8.32
CA LYS A 68 1.05 -11.61 -8.70
C LYS A 68 0.59 -11.17 -10.08
N VAL A 69 0.84 -12.00 -11.10
CA VAL A 69 0.52 -11.66 -12.49
C VAL A 69 -0.45 -12.68 -13.08
N LYS A 70 -1.51 -12.17 -13.70
CA LYS A 70 -2.51 -12.94 -14.45
C LYS A 70 -2.70 -12.31 -15.83
N ILE A 71 -2.96 -13.15 -16.83
CA ILE A 71 -3.42 -12.67 -18.13
C ILE A 71 -4.90 -12.41 -18.02
N GLU A 72 -5.30 -11.16 -18.26
CA GLU A 72 -6.71 -10.81 -18.31
C GLU A 72 -7.28 -11.08 -19.71
N LYS A 73 -6.59 -10.61 -20.76
CA LYS A 73 -7.01 -10.78 -22.15
C LYS A 73 -5.83 -10.79 -23.10
N LYS A 74 -5.84 -11.70 -24.09
CA LYS A 74 -4.93 -11.68 -25.24
C LYS A 74 -5.63 -11.05 -26.43
N LEU A 75 -4.97 -10.12 -27.10
CA LEU A 75 -5.36 -9.54 -28.39
C LEU A 75 -4.25 -9.85 -29.41
N ASN A 76 -4.53 -9.67 -30.70
CA ASN A 76 -3.58 -10.03 -31.76
C ASN A 76 -2.19 -9.38 -31.60
N THR A 77 -2.15 -8.11 -31.20
CA THR A 77 -0.90 -7.34 -31.09
C THR A 77 -0.55 -6.94 -29.66
N ASN A 78 -1.41 -7.20 -28.68
CA ASN A 78 -1.26 -6.74 -27.30
C ASN A 78 -1.80 -7.76 -26.30
N THR A 79 -1.24 -7.78 -25.11
CA THR A 79 -1.78 -8.55 -23.97
C THR A 79 -2.11 -7.62 -22.82
N TRP A 80 -3.28 -7.83 -22.23
CA TRP A 80 -3.68 -7.21 -20.96
C TRP A 80 -3.32 -8.11 -19.80
N LEU A 81 -2.63 -7.54 -18.82
CA LEU A 81 -2.15 -8.19 -17.61
C LEU A 81 -2.78 -7.52 -16.39
N ASP A 82 -3.23 -8.34 -15.45
CA ASP A 82 -3.51 -7.91 -14.08
C ASP A 82 -2.30 -8.20 -13.21
N ILE A 83 -1.68 -7.15 -12.69
CA ILE A 83 -0.46 -7.19 -11.89
C ILE A 83 -0.75 -6.61 -10.51
N SER A 84 -0.59 -7.42 -9.46
CA SER A 84 -0.67 -6.96 -8.07
C SER A 84 0.69 -7.06 -7.39
N THR A 85 1.11 -5.97 -6.75
CA THR A 85 2.39 -5.89 -6.03
C THR A 85 2.34 -4.87 -4.91
N SER A 86 3.15 -5.08 -3.86
CA SER A 86 3.37 -4.08 -2.81
C SER A 86 4.39 -3.00 -3.19
N GLU A 87 4.89 -3.04 -4.43
CA GLU A 87 5.74 -2.01 -4.98
C GLU A 87 4.96 -0.71 -5.20
N THR A 88 5.54 0.40 -4.76
CA THR A 88 4.92 1.73 -4.86
C THR A 88 5.43 2.51 -6.07
N SER A 89 6.58 2.10 -6.64
CA SER A 89 7.19 2.75 -7.79
C SER A 89 6.67 2.19 -9.12
N ASN A 90 5.82 2.97 -9.79
CA ASN A 90 5.34 2.67 -11.14
C ASN A 90 6.50 2.49 -12.13
N ARG A 91 7.55 3.31 -12.04
CA ARG A 91 8.76 3.20 -12.86
C ARG A 91 9.44 1.86 -12.70
N LEU A 92 9.48 1.32 -11.47
CA LEU A 92 10.13 0.04 -11.20
C LEU A 92 9.35 -1.11 -11.81
N ILE A 93 8.01 -1.06 -11.79
CA ILE A 93 7.14 -2.04 -12.46
C ILE A 93 7.40 -2.00 -13.98
N ILE A 94 7.41 -0.81 -14.58
CA ILE A 94 7.67 -0.63 -16.02
C ILE A 94 9.08 -1.13 -16.37
N GLN A 95 10.09 -0.83 -15.55
CA GLN A 95 11.46 -1.29 -15.76
C GLN A 95 11.56 -2.82 -15.67
N THR A 96 10.84 -3.44 -14.73
CA THR A 96 10.76 -4.90 -14.57
C THR A 96 10.12 -5.58 -15.78
N LEU A 97 9.05 -4.99 -16.32
CA LEU A 97 8.44 -5.51 -17.56
C LEU A 97 9.38 -5.33 -18.76
N LYS A 98 10.08 -4.21 -18.84
CA LYS A 98 11.04 -3.91 -19.90
C LYS A 98 12.21 -4.91 -19.93
N THR A 99 12.72 -5.36 -18.77
CA THR A 99 13.78 -6.38 -18.73
C THR A 99 13.35 -7.74 -19.30
N LEU A 100 12.04 -8.00 -19.38
CA LEU A 100 11.47 -9.19 -20.01
C LEU A 100 11.06 -8.94 -21.47
N HIS A 101 11.51 -7.84 -22.07
CA HIS A 101 11.13 -7.38 -23.40
C HIS A 101 9.61 -7.19 -23.55
N LEU A 102 8.94 -6.70 -22.50
CA LEU A 102 7.53 -6.33 -22.53
C LEU A 102 7.42 -4.81 -22.51
N THR A 103 7.06 -4.23 -23.66
CA THR A 103 6.86 -2.79 -23.77
C THR A 103 5.46 -2.43 -23.25
N VAL A 104 5.41 -1.59 -22.21
CA VAL A 104 4.16 -1.10 -21.62
C VAL A 104 3.58 0.02 -22.47
N GLY A 105 2.37 -0.18 -22.98
CA GLY A 105 1.64 0.82 -23.76
C GLY A 105 0.55 1.58 -22.98
N ARG A 106 0.01 1.00 -21.91
CA ARG A 106 -0.96 1.67 -21.00
C ARG A 106 -0.92 0.98 -19.65
N MET A 107 -1.07 1.74 -18.56
CA MET A 107 -1.14 1.21 -17.20
C MET A 107 -2.21 1.96 -16.40
N ILE A 108 -3.14 1.21 -15.83
CA ILE A 108 -4.27 1.74 -15.05
C ILE A 108 -4.19 1.17 -13.64
N CYS A 109 -4.10 2.01 -12.61
CA CYS A 109 -4.21 1.55 -11.23
C CYS A 109 -5.67 1.24 -10.92
N THR A 110 -5.99 -0.03 -10.71
CA THR A 110 -7.36 -0.50 -10.46
C THR A 110 -7.66 -0.63 -8.97
N SER A 111 -6.64 -0.77 -8.12
CA SER A 111 -6.82 -0.80 -6.67
C SER A 111 -5.58 -0.35 -5.90
N ILE A 112 -5.82 0.20 -4.72
CA ILE A 112 -4.79 0.49 -3.71
C ILE A 112 -5.32 -0.03 -2.38
N GLY A 113 -4.71 -1.12 -1.88
CA GLY A 113 -5.20 -1.82 -0.70
C GLY A 113 -6.67 -2.22 -0.86
N PRO A 114 -7.56 -1.83 0.06
CA PRO A 114 -8.97 -2.21 -0.02
C PRO A 114 -9.81 -1.34 -0.94
N TYR A 115 -9.26 -0.25 -1.49
CA TYR A 115 -10.00 0.68 -2.34
C TYR A 115 -9.86 0.28 -3.80
N LYS A 116 -10.98 0.23 -4.51
CA LYS A 116 -11.00 -0.14 -5.93
C LYS A 116 -11.52 1.01 -6.77
N LEU A 117 -11.03 1.07 -8.00
CA LEU A 117 -11.51 2.01 -9.02
C LEU A 117 -12.98 1.77 -9.34
N THR A 118 -13.45 0.51 -9.25
CA THR A 118 -14.85 0.13 -9.46
C THR A 118 -15.80 0.85 -8.52
N ASP A 119 -15.34 1.17 -7.30
CA ASP A 119 -16.13 1.88 -6.28
C ASP A 119 -16.37 3.36 -6.65
N LEU A 120 -15.71 3.84 -7.72
CA LEU A 120 -15.78 5.18 -8.27
C LEU A 120 -16.49 5.26 -9.62
N GLU A 121 -16.97 4.14 -10.18
CA GLU A 121 -17.46 4.03 -11.57
C GLU A 121 -18.54 5.05 -11.98
N ASN A 122 -19.26 5.63 -11.01
CA ASN A 122 -20.25 6.68 -11.27
C ASN A 122 -19.63 8.08 -11.46
N ILE A 123 -18.31 8.23 -11.37
CA ILE A 123 -17.58 9.50 -11.46
C ILE A 123 -16.56 9.38 -12.59
N LYS A 124 -16.91 9.88 -13.78
CA LYS A 124 -15.99 9.91 -14.95
C LYS A 124 -14.79 10.85 -14.72
N SER A 125 -14.98 11.88 -13.90
CA SER A 125 -13.97 12.87 -13.51
C SER A 125 -14.42 13.55 -12.21
N GLY A 126 -13.52 13.69 -11.23
CA GLY A 126 -13.85 14.35 -9.97
C GLY A 126 -13.17 13.71 -8.76
N VAL A 127 -13.57 14.18 -7.59
CA VAL A 127 -13.04 13.76 -6.29
C VAL A 127 -14.17 13.07 -5.52
N LYS A 128 -13.92 11.85 -5.03
CA LYS A 128 -14.84 11.18 -4.09
C LYS A 128 -14.18 11.06 -2.74
N GLU A 129 -14.84 11.55 -1.70
CA GLU A 129 -14.44 11.23 -0.33
C GLU A 129 -14.76 9.76 -0.04
N VAL A 130 -13.75 8.99 0.35
CA VAL A 130 -13.89 7.59 0.76
C VAL A 130 -13.57 7.45 2.23
N LYS A 131 -14.36 6.61 2.93
CA LYS A 131 -14.18 6.38 4.37
C LYS A 131 -12.97 5.48 4.64
N LEU A 132 -12.36 5.68 5.80
CA LEU A 132 -11.37 4.75 6.33
C LEU A 132 -12.11 3.47 6.78
N ASN A 133 -11.89 2.35 6.10
CA ASN A 133 -12.53 1.09 6.50
C ASN A 133 -11.78 0.44 7.68
N SER A 134 -12.34 -0.63 8.24
CA SER A 134 -11.76 -1.33 9.40
C SER A 134 -10.34 -1.82 9.14
N PHE A 135 -10.06 -2.32 7.93
CA PHE A 135 -8.73 -2.75 7.51
C PHE A 135 -7.73 -1.59 7.58
N MET A 136 -8.01 -0.47 6.91
CA MET A 136 -7.12 0.69 6.90
C MET A 136 -7.01 1.36 8.26
N MET A 137 -8.08 1.38 9.05
CA MET A 137 -8.05 1.88 10.42
C MET A 137 -7.10 1.04 11.28
N SER A 138 -7.17 -0.29 11.19
CA SER A 138 -6.25 -1.16 11.91
C SER A 138 -4.80 -0.96 11.46
N HIS A 139 -4.57 -0.75 10.17
CA HIS A 139 -3.26 -0.49 9.59
C HIS A 139 -2.68 0.84 10.08
N TYR A 140 -3.51 1.88 10.11
CA TYR A 140 -3.17 3.21 10.60
C TYR A 140 -2.80 3.19 12.10
N LEU A 141 -3.60 2.55 12.93
CA LEU A 141 -3.33 2.45 14.38
C LEU A 141 -2.02 1.70 14.65
N LYS A 142 -1.75 0.62 13.92
CA LYS A 142 -0.47 -0.11 13.99
C LYS A 142 0.73 0.73 13.55
N TYR A 143 0.54 1.57 12.52
CA TYR A 143 1.61 2.48 12.08
C TYR A 143 1.90 3.55 13.14
N GLN A 144 0.86 4.16 13.70
CA GLN A 144 1.01 5.16 14.76
C GLN A 144 1.67 4.59 16.01
N SER A 145 1.28 3.40 16.47
CA SER A 145 1.89 2.79 17.66
C SER A 145 3.38 2.54 17.46
N LYS A 146 3.81 2.08 16.27
CA LYS A 146 5.24 1.91 15.95
C LYS A 146 5.99 3.22 15.84
N SER A 147 5.38 4.23 15.21
CA SER A 147 5.97 5.56 15.14
C SER A 147 6.20 6.16 16.52
N LEU A 148 5.30 5.89 17.47
CA LEU A 148 5.43 6.32 18.87
C LEU A 148 6.49 5.49 19.62
N VAL A 149 6.54 4.17 19.42
CA VAL A 149 7.57 3.30 20.01
C VAL A 149 8.97 3.66 19.50
N GLY A 150 9.11 4.05 18.23
CA GLY A 150 10.39 4.54 17.68
C GLY A 150 10.78 5.96 18.10
N LEU A 151 9.90 6.69 18.79
CA LEU A 151 10.18 8.02 19.37
C LEU A 151 10.57 7.93 20.86
N ILE A 152 10.38 6.77 21.49
CA ILE A 152 10.76 6.54 22.88
C ILE A 152 11.95 5.58 22.86
N ASP A 153 13.17 6.12 22.91
CA ASP A 153 14.34 5.34 23.32
C ASP A 153 14.15 4.97 24.79
N ILE A 154 13.48 3.84 25.06
CA ILE A 154 13.50 3.23 26.39
C ILE A 154 14.87 2.53 26.48
N PRO A 155 15.83 3.01 27.28
CA PRO A 155 17.02 2.22 27.55
C PRO A 155 16.53 0.90 28.14
N SER A 156 17.04 -0.22 27.62
CA SER A 156 16.69 -1.55 28.10
C SER A 156 17.14 -1.69 29.56
N VAL A 157 16.28 -1.32 30.50
CA VAL A 157 16.46 -1.63 31.92
C VAL A 157 16.14 -3.12 32.06
N PRO A 158 17.07 -3.96 32.53
CA PRO A 158 16.79 -5.37 32.73
C PRO A 158 15.69 -5.49 33.78
N LEU A 159 14.64 -6.26 33.50
CA LEU A 159 13.59 -6.58 34.48
C LEU A 159 14.24 -7.41 35.60
N THR A 160 14.71 -6.77 36.66
CA THR A 160 15.03 -7.43 37.91
C THR A 160 13.74 -7.78 38.65
N LYS A 161 13.76 -8.90 39.38
CA LYS A 161 12.59 -9.51 40.05
C LYS A 161 11.85 -8.58 41.03
N GLU A 162 12.44 -7.44 41.38
CA GLU A 162 11.86 -6.44 42.30
C GLU A 162 10.63 -5.74 41.71
N LEU A 163 10.50 -5.59 40.38
CA LEU A 163 9.35 -4.93 39.73
C LEU A 163 8.09 -5.81 39.61
N LEU A 164 8.17 -7.10 39.93
CA LEU A 164 7.04 -8.04 39.82
C LEU A 164 6.12 -8.03 41.05
N VAL A 165 6.57 -7.48 42.18
CA VAL A 165 5.83 -7.56 43.46
C VAL A 165 4.70 -6.52 43.55
N ASP A 166 4.83 -5.38 42.87
CA ASP A 166 3.83 -4.29 42.96
C ASP A 166 2.52 -4.57 42.21
N ARG A 167 2.48 -5.59 41.33
CA ARG A 167 1.28 -5.92 40.54
C ARG A 167 0.22 -6.69 41.34
N TRP A 168 0.55 -7.20 42.52
CA TRP A 168 -0.37 -7.96 43.38
C TRP A 168 -0.98 -7.18 44.55
N SER A 169 -0.56 -5.94 44.79
CA SER A 169 -1.33 -5.04 45.66
C SER A 169 -2.47 -4.45 44.84
N GLY A 170 -3.69 -4.95 45.04
CA GLY A 170 -4.90 -4.62 44.26
C GLY A 170 -5.39 -3.17 44.36
N LYS A 171 -4.50 -2.19 44.25
CA LYS A 171 -4.81 -0.76 44.11
C LYS A 171 -4.51 -0.36 42.68
N ILE A 172 -5.54 -0.40 41.84
CA ILE A 172 -5.54 0.29 40.54
C ILE A 172 -5.37 1.78 40.85
N PRO A 173 -4.29 2.45 40.40
CA PRO A 173 -4.19 3.89 40.55
C PRO A 173 -5.35 4.51 39.77
N GLN A 174 -6.16 5.33 40.45
CA GLN A 174 -7.33 5.97 39.86
C GLN A 174 -6.96 6.57 38.51
N SER A 175 -7.65 6.07 37.48
CA SER A 175 -7.50 6.46 36.09
C SER A 175 -7.56 7.97 35.97
N LYS A 176 -6.40 8.61 35.81
CA LYS A 176 -6.33 9.91 35.14
C LYS A 176 -6.99 9.68 33.79
N LYS A 177 -8.21 10.21 33.67
CA LYS A 177 -8.99 10.37 32.45
C LYS A 177 -8.05 10.31 31.25
N LEU A 178 -8.04 9.16 30.58
CA LEU A 178 -7.76 9.10 29.16
C LEU A 178 -8.76 10.06 28.55
N LYS A 179 -8.35 11.33 28.45
CA LYS A 179 -9.07 12.35 27.70
C LYS A 179 -9.27 11.71 26.35
N SER A 180 -10.51 11.30 26.12
CA SER A 180 -11.15 11.24 24.81
C SER A 180 -10.12 11.29 23.71
N ILE A 181 -9.68 10.11 23.26
CA ILE A 181 -9.31 9.95 21.87
C ILE A 181 -10.56 10.43 21.13
N GLU A 182 -10.58 11.71 20.77
CA GLU A 182 -11.56 12.31 19.90
C GLU A 182 -11.39 11.61 18.56
N ALA A 183 -11.98 10.43 18.46
CA ALA A 183 -12.39 9.91 17.18
C ALA A 183 -13.35 10.96 16.59
N ASN A 184 -13.07 11.29 15.34
CA ASN A 184 -14.00 11.89 14.38
C ASN A 184 -14.16 13.41 14.42
N LYS A 185 -13.27 14.08 13.68
CA LYS A 185 -13.65 14.80 12.45
C LYS A 185 -12.40 15.00 11.59
N SER A 186 -12.50 14.60 10.31
CA SER A 186 -11.64 15.01 9.18
C SER A 186 -10.53 14.10 8.66
N ASN A 187 -10.31 12.85 9.10
CA ASN A 187 -9.42 11.97 8.31
C ASN A 187 -10.12 11.57 7.00
N LYS A 188 -9.73 12.21 5.90
CA LYS A 188 -10.35 12.09 4.59
C LYS A 188 -9.39 11.41 3.64
N LEU A 189 -9.91 10.40 2.95
CA LEU A 189 -9.29 9.89 1.75
C LEU A 189 -10.06 10.43 0.56
N ILE A 190 -9.34 10.97 -0.40
CA ILE A 190 -9.92 11.41 -1.67
C ILE A 190 -9.45 10.45 -2.73
N ALA A 191 -10.41 9.82 -3.39
CA ALA A 191 -10.17 8.95 -4.52
C ALA A 191 -10.43 9.73 -5.82
N VAL A 192 -9.44 9.72 -6.73
CA VAL A 192 -9.51 10.43 -8.02
C VAL A 192 -9.24 9.43 -9.14
N PRO A 193 -10.16 9.29 -10.13
CA PRO A 193 -9.84 8.66 -11.40
C PRO A 193 -9.08 9.68 -12.27
N LYS A 194 -7.87 9.32 -12.72
CA LYS A 194 -7.11 10.11 -13.71
C LYS A 194 -7.09 9.40 -15.05
#